data_AF-A0AAU5YXN1-F1
#
_entry.id   AF-A0AAU5YXN1-F1
#
_cell.length_a   1.000
_cell.length_b   1.000
_cell.length_c   1.000
_cell.angle_alpha   90.00
_cell.angle_beta   90.00
_cell.angle_gamma   90.00
#
_symmetry.space_group_name_H-M   'P 1'
#
loop_
_entity.id
_entity.type
_entity.pdbx_description
1 polymer ?
#
loop_
_entity_poly.entity_id
_entity_poly.type
_entity_poly.pdbx_seq_one_letter_code
_entity_poly.pdbx_strand_id
1 'polypeptide(L)'
;MDEVEFLRGRVYGADHEDAGPRPDRVYAHLVGGPLDGLLLDVTDRSDRELREVALTTEIGRYGPGGRALYGRRGTGDNRLDWRGDTPGAP
;
A
#
# COMPACT_ATOMS: atom_id res chain seq x y z
N MET A 1 3.14 -9.80 28.77
CA MET A 1 3.60 -8.81 27.78
C MET A 1 3.02 -9.17 26.41
N ASP A 2 1.70 -9.31 26.42
CA ASP A 2 0.71 -8.81 25.45
C ASP A 2 1.10 -8.78 23.97
N GLU A 3 0.94 -9.93 23.29
CA GLU A 3 0.97 -10.10 21.83
C GLU A 3 -0.18 -9.38 21.08
N VAL A 4 -1.00 -8.59 21.78
CA VAL A 4 -2.19 -7.91 21.24
C VAL A 4 -1.99 -6.44 20.86
N GLU A 5 -0.82 -5.84 21.12
CA GLU A 5 -0.52 -4.47 20.67
C GLU A 5 0.20 -4.37 19.30
N PHE A 6 0.61 -5.49 18.70
CA PHE A 6 1.32 -5.50 17.40
C PHE A 6 0.40 -5.41 16.17
N LEU A 7 -0.91 -5.27 16.37
CA LEU A 7 -1.88 -4.99 15.29
C LEU A 7 -2.09 -3.48 15.06
N ARG A 8 -1.20 -2.62 15.58
CA ARG A 8 -1.18 -1.20 15.23
C ARG A 8 -0.72 -1.02 13.79
N GLY A 9 -1.67 -1.13 12.88
CA GLY A 9 -1.69 -0.28 11.71
C GLY A 9 -0.71 -0.63 10.59
N ARG A 10 -1.15 -1.50 9.69
CA ARG A 10 -0.42 -1.86 8.46
C ARG A 10 -0.80 -0.92 7.31
N VAL A 11 -0.64 0.39 7.50
CA VAL A 11 -1.03 1.39 6.51
C VAL A 11 0.20 1.92 5.77
N TYR A 12 0.25 1.72 4.47
CA TYR A 12 1.22 2.32 3.57
C TYR A 12 0.84 3.77 3.28
N GLY A 13 1.82 4.68 3.32
CA GLY A 13 1.68 6.07 2.88
C GLY A 13 1.04 7.04 3.88
N ALA A 14 0.48 6.53 4.99
CA ALA A 14 0.23 7.37 6.16
C ALA A 14 1.56 7.63 6.86
N ASP A 15 1.78 8.87 7.30
CA ASP A 15 2.96 9.26 8.08
C ASP A 15 3.18 8.25 9.22
N HIS A 16 4.36 7.61 9.20
CA HIS A 16 4.62 6.29 9.78
C HIS A 16 4.40 6.19 11.30
N GLU A 17 4.21 7.32 11.98
CA GLU A 17 4.07 7.40 13.44
C GLU A 17 2.64 7.10 13.94
N ASP A 18 1.62 7.16 13.08
CA ASP A 18 0.21 6.91 13.41
C ASP A 18 -0.41 5.89 12.45
N ALA A 19 0.22 4.72 12.37
CA ALA A 19 -0.01 3.76 11.28
C ALA A 19 -1.39 3.06 11.29
N GLY A 20 -2.29 3.37 12.22
CA GLY A 20 -3.62 2.74 12.36
C GLY A 20 -4.65 3.20 11.31
N PRO A 21 -5.60 2.35 10.90
CA PRO A 21 -6.72 2.79 10.08
C PRO A 21 -7.58 3.80 10.86
N ARG A 22 -7.74 5.00 10.30
CA ARG A 22 -8.53 6.10 10.85
C ARG A 22 -9.96 6.05 10.31
N PRO A 23 -10.98 6.33 11.14
CA PRO A 23 -12.39 6.19 10.74
C PRO A 23 -12.81 7.15 9.61
N ASP A 24 -12.14 8.30 9.45
CA ASP A 24 -12.43 9.31 8.41
C ASP A 24 -11.58 9.14 7.14
N ARG A 25 -10.88 8.01 7.00
CA ARG A 25 -9.99 7.73 5.88
C ARG A 25 -10.48 6.54 5.07
N VAL A 26 -10.24 6.58 3.77
CA VAL A 26 -10.55 5.48 2.84
C VAL A 26 -9.26 4.73 2.55
N TYR A 27 -9.30 3.41 2.69
CA TYR A 27 -8.12 2.56 2.53
C TYR A 27 -8.33 1.48 1.50
N ALA A 28 -7.40 1.31 0.57
CA ALA A 28 -7.42 0.20 -0.39
C ALA A 28 -6.56 -0.98 0.07
N HIS A 29 -7.03 -2.21 -0.11
CA HIS A 29 -6.25 -3.41 0.16
C HIS A 29 -5.22 -3.66 -0.93
N LEU A 30 -3.96 -3.86 -0.55
CA LEU A 30 -2.93 -4.35 -1.46
C LEU A 30 -3.02 -5.87 -1.55
N VAL A 31 -3.18 -6.39 -2.77
CA VAL A 31 -3.38 -7.82 -3.05
C VAL A 31 -2.25 -8.35 -3.90
N GLY A 32 -1.57 -9.38 -3.40
CA GLY A 32 -0.40 -9.99 -4.01
C GLY A 32 0.88 -9.16 -3.84
N GLY A 33 2.00 -9.71 -4.31
CA GLY A 33 3.29 -9.02 -4.28
C GLY A 33 3.87 -8.85 -2.86
N PRO A 34 4.91 -8.02 -2.71
CA PRO A 34 5.66 -7.89 -1.46
C PRO A 34 4.92 -7.13 -0.36
N LEU A 35 3.85 -6.39 -0.68
CA LEU A 35 3.07 -5.60 0.27
C LEU A 35 1.65 -6.17 0.47
N ASP A 36 1.45 -7.45 0.15
CA ASP A 36 0.17 -8.14 0.31
C ASP A 36 -0.36 -8.03 1.75
N GLY A 37 -1.67 -7.78 1.87
CA GLY A 37 -2.35 -7.68 3.15
C GLY A 37 -2.14 -6.36 3.89
N LEU A 38 -1.38 -5.42 3.32
CA LEU A 38 -1.33 -4.04 3.81
C LEU A 38 -2.52 -3.22 3.27
N LEU A 39 -2.83 -2.14 3.97
CA LEU A 39 -3.77 -1.11 3.56
C LEU A 39 -3.01 0.08 2.99
N LEU A 40 -3.50 0.70 1.93
CA LEU A 40 -3.00 1.97 1.41
C LEU A 40 -4.01 3.06 1.73
N ASP A 41 -3.59 4.16 2.35
CA ASP A 41 -4.46 5.35 2.46
C ASP A 41 -4.69 5.95 1.06
N VAL A 42 -5.96 5.98 0.64
CA VAL A 42 -6.39 6.48 -0.66
C VAL A 42 -7.37 7.65 -0.54
N THR A 43 -7.55 8.18 0.67
CA THR A 43 -8.53 9.24 0.98
C THR A 43 -8.43 10.44 0.03
N ASP A 44 -7.21 10.91 -0.21
CA ASP A 44 -6.93 12.08 -1.04
C ASP A 44 -6.45 11.71 -2.46
N ARG A 45 -6.66 10.45 -2.89
CA ARG A 45 -6.22 9.95 -4.21
C ARG A 45 -7.38 9.93 -5.19
N SER A 46 -7.15 10.41 -6.41
CA SER A 46 -8.11 10.31 -7.51
C SER A 46 -8.15 8.90 -8.14
N ASP A 47 -9.25 8.53 -8.81
CA ASP A 47 -9.35 7.26 -9.57
C ASP A 47 -8.20 7.11 -10.57
N ARG A 48 -7.78 8.22 -11.20
CA ARG A 48 -6.65 8.25 -12.13
C ARG A 48 -5.34 7.85 -11.45
N GLU A 49 -5.06 8.35 -10.26
CA GLU A 49 -3.87 7.99 -9.48
C GLU A 49 -3.92 6.54 -9.00
N LEU A 50 -5.12 6.02 -8.73
CA LEU A 50 -5.29 4.64 -8.26
C LEU A 50 -5.29 3.59 -9.39
N ARG A 51 -5.28 4.01 -10.66
CA ARG A 51 -5.07 3.09 -11.80
C ARG A 51 -3.71 2.40 -11.70
N GLU A 52 -2.71 3.13 -11.23
CA GLU A 52 -1.35 2.65 -11.09
C GLU A 52 -0.62 3.42 -9.99
N VAL A 53 -0.19 2.70 -8.97
CA VAL A 53 0.42 3.23 -7.76
C VAL A 53 1.74 2.49 -7.54
N ALA A 54 2.85 3.21 -7.61
CA ALA A 54 4.18 2.67 -7.33
C ALA A 54 4.54 2.94 -5.87
N LEU A 55 4.72 1.87 -5.09
CA LEU A 55 5.01 1.94 -3.67
C LEU A 55 6.45 1.49 -3.41
N THR A 56 7.26 2.36 -2.81
CA THR A 56 8.61 2.00 -2.35
C THR A 56 8.54 0.84 -1.37
N THR A 57 9.40 -0.14 -1.56
CA THR A 57 9.48 -1.31 -0.68
C THR A 57 10.91 -1.78 -0.58
N GLU A 58 11.32 -2.23 0.60
CA GLU A 58 12.64 -2.80 0.84
C GLU A 58 12.68 -4.32 0.65
N ILE A 59 11.50 -4.95 0.55
CA ILE A 59 11.31 -6.40 0.52
C ILE A 59 10.85 -6.91 -0.86
N GLY A 60 10.73 -6.03 -1.87
CA GLY A 60 10.42 -6.40 -3.25
C GLY A 60 11.62 -6.97 -4.00
N ARG A 61 11.41 -7.40 -5.26
CA ARG A 61 12.44 -8.02 -6.12
C ARG A 61 13.75 -7.23 -6.24
N TYR A 62 13.68 -5.90 -6.18
CA TYR A 62 14.85 -5.02 -6.34
C TYR A 62 15.52 -4.64 -5.00
N GLY A 63 15.04 -5.17 -3.87
CA GLY A 63 15.57 -4.85 -2.54
C GLY A 63 15.35 -3.39 -2.14
N PRO A 64 16.17 -2.85 -1.22
CA PRO A 64 16.05 -1.47 -0.73
C PRO A 64 16.00 -0.43 -1.85
N GLY A 65 15.00 0.45 -1.79
CA GLY A 65 14.77 1.48 -2.80
C GLY A 65 13.97 1.01 -4.03
N GLY A 66 13.68 -0.30 -4.14
CA GLY A 66 12.76 -0.84 -5.14
C GLY A 66 11.32 -0.33 -4.96
N ARG A 67 10.49 -0.53 -5.98
CA ARG A 67 9.06 -0.23 -5.92
C ARG A 67 8.22 -1.43 -6.33
N ALA A 68 7.06 -1.58 -5.72
CA ALA A 68 6.02 -2.51 -6.11
C ALA A 68 4.86 -1.73 -6.73
N LEU A 69 4.47 -2.13 -7.93
CA LEU A 69 3.41 -1.50 -8.70
C LEU A 69 2.09 -2.20 -8.40
N TYR A 70 1.09 -1.42 -8.03
CA TYR A 70 -0.28 -1.89 -7.80
C TYR A 70 -1.25 -1.09 -8.66
N GLY A 71 -2.37 -1.69 -9.04
CA GLY A 71 -3.39 -0.97 -9.80
C GLY A 71 -4.79 -1.51 -9.58
N ARG A 72 -5.79 -0.62 -9.59
CA ARG A 72 -7.21 -1.00 -9.51
C ARG A 72 -7.63 -1.82 -10.73
N ARG A 73 -8.49 -2.82 -10.50
CA ARG A 73 -9.13 -3.56 -11.60
C ARG A 73 -10.28 -2.78 -12.24
N GLY A 74 -10.96 -1.93 -11.48
CA GLY A 74 -12.10 -1.16 -11.95
C GLY A 74 -12.45 0.02 -11.05
N THR A 75 -13.39 0.85 -11.51
CA THR A 75 -13.87 2.01 -10.76
C THR A 75 -14.74 1.55 -9.59
N GLY A 76 -14.47 2.07 -8.39
CA GLY A 76 -15.14 1.70 -7.14
C GLY A 76 -14.51 0.52 -6.40
N ASP A 77 -13.56 -0.19 -7.01
CA ASP A 77 -12.87 -1.28 -6.34
C ASP A 77 -11.85 -0.75 -5.33
N ASN A 78 -11.93 -1.26 -4.11
CA ASN A 78 -11.07 -0.85 -3.00
C ASN A 78 -9.88 -1.80 -2.81
N ARG A 79 -9.53 -2.56 -3.86
CA ARG A 79 -8.36 -3.43 -3.91
C ARG A 79 -7.46 -2.97 -5.05
N LEU A 80 -6.17 -3.00 -4.76
CA LEU A 80 -5.13 -2.74 -5.73
C LEU A 80 -4.36 -4.04 -5.90
N ASP A 81 -4.37 -4.57 -7.12
CA ASP A 81 -3.65 -5.79 -7.44
C ASP A 81 -2.23 -5.49 -7.85
N TRP A 82 -1.30 -6.27 -7.33
CA TRP A 82 0.09 -6.21 -7.72
C TRP A 82 0.24 -6.50 -9.23
N ARG A 83 0.96 -5.62 -9.92
CA ARG A 83 1.26 -5.69 -11.36
C ARG A 83 2.71 -6.09 -11.64
N GLY A 84 3.58 -6.00 -10.64
CA GLY A 84 5.01 -6.29 -10.77
C GLY A 84 5.86 -5.36 -9.91
N ASP A 85 7.15 -5.67 -9.81
CA ASP A 85 8.11 -4.79 -9.18
C ASP A 85 8.86 -3.98 -10.23
N THR A 86 9.28 -2.77 -9.87
CA THR A 86 10.11 -1.90 -10.71
C THR A 86 11.33 -1.43 -9.90
N PRO A 87 12.48 -1.19 -10.56
CA PRO A 87 13.63 -0.62 -9.86
C PRO A 87 13.30 0.76 -9.27
N GLY A 88 14.02 1.11 -8.20
CA GLY A 88 14.05 2.49 -7.70
C GLY A 88 14.53 3.46 -8.78
N ALA A 89 14.16 4.73 -8.66
CA ALA A 89 14.82 5.73 -9.50
C ALA A 89 16.31 5.80 -9.08
N PRO A 90 17.26 5.96 -10.02
CA PRO A 90 18.67 6.12 -9.71
C PRO A 90 18.95 7.42 -8.93
#